data_AF-A0A4Y9F1J0-F1
#
_entry.id   AF-A0A4Y9F1J0-F1
#
_cell.length_a   1.000
_cell.length_b   1.000
_cell.length_c   1.000
_cell.angle_alpha   90.00
_cell.angle_beta   90.00
_cell.angle_gamma   90.00
#
_symmetry.space_group_name_H-M   'P 1'
#
loop_
_entity.id
_entity.type
_entity.pdbx_description
1 polymer ?
#
loop_
_entity_poly.entity_id
_entity_poly.type
_entity_poly.pdbx_seq_one_letter_code
_entity_poly.pdbx_strand_id
1 'polypeptide(L)' 'MTHKIFDMPVADVWPHYLAKVERKGQDSVLVETVTCWLTGYSPADLARHLEGRRPFRDEPG' A
#
# COMPACT_ATOMS: atom_id res chain seq x y z
N MET A 1 11.92 16.78 -10.90
CA MET A 1 12.51 15.42 -10.83
C MET A 1 11.39 14.45 -10.51
N THR A 2 10.87 13.75 -11.51
CA THR A 2 9.80 12.75 -11.30
C THR A 2 10.44 11.54 -10.62
N HIS A 3 10.10 11.29 -9.36
CA HIS A 3 10.55 10.08 -8.67
C HIS A 3 9.73 8.91 -9.21
N LYS A 4 10.38 7.95 -9.88
CA LYS A 4 9.75 6.77 -10.52
C LYS A 4 8.88 5.95 -9.57
N ILE A 5 9.09 6.08 -8.26
CA ILE A 5 8.29 5.40 -7.25
C ILE A 5 6.82 5.85 -7.24
N PHE A 6 6.53 7.10 -7.63
CA PHE A 6 5.16 7.58 -7.69
C PHE A 6 4.36 6.96 -8.84
N ASP A 7 5.03 6.44 -9.86
CA ASP A 7 4.41 5.82 -11.03
C ASP A 7 4.35 4.29 -10.93
N MET A 8 4.91 3.70 -9.86
CA MET A 8 4.86 2.26 -9.62
C MET A 8 3.53 1.86 -8.96
N PRO A 9 2.87 0.78 -9.41
CA PRO A 9 1.70 0.23 -8.72
C PRO A 9 2.00 -0.09 -7.26
N VAL A 10 1.13 0.34 -6.35
CA VAL A 10 1.25 0.03 -4.92
C VAL A 10 1.26 -1.49 -4.69
N ALA A 11 0.49 -2.22 -5.51
CA ALA A 11 0.42 -3.68 -5.50
C ALA A 11 1.79 -4.35 -5.69
N ASP A 12 2.70 -3.75 -6.45
CA ASP A 12 4.02 -4.34 -6.73
C ASP A 12 4.98 -4.17 -5.55
N VAL A 13 4.76 -3.15 -4.70
CA VAL A 13 5.58 -2.94 -3.50
C VAL A 13 4.94 -3.49 -2.22
N TRP A 14 3.64 -3.79 -2.26
CA TRP A 14 2.88 -4.30 -1.11
C TRP A 14 3.52 -5.54 -0.46
N PRO A 15 3.94 -6.58 -1.22
CA PRO A 15 4.59 -7.75 -0.63
C PRO A 15 5.88 -7.41 0.12
N HIS A 16 6.61 -6.36 -0.31
CA HIS A 16 7.83 -5.93 0.37
C HIS A 16 7.53 -5.27 1.73
N TYR A 17 6.39 -4.59 1.88
CA TYR A 17 5.98 -4.08 3.19
C TYR A 17 5.63 -5.22 4.14
N LEU A 18 4.87 -6.21 3.67
CA LEU A 18 4.54 -7.40 4.46
C LEU A 18 5.81 -8.15 4.90
N ALA A 19 6.69 -8.47 3.96
CA ALA A 19 7.96 -9.14 4.29
C ALA A 19 8.82 -8.32 5.26
N LYS A 20 8.76 -6.99 5.20
CA LYS A 20 9.51 -6.11 6.13
C LYS A 20 8.97 -6.17 7.55
N VAL A 21 7.65 -6.23 7.76
CA VAL A 21 7.08 -6.39 9.12
C VAL A 21 7.27 -7.80 9.65
N GLU A 22 7.13 -8.83 8.81
CA GLU A 22 7.37 -10.22 9.20
C GLU A 22 8.82 -10.44 9.64
N ARG A 23 9.79 -9.84 8.92
CA ARG A 23 11.21 -9.84 9.32
C ARG A 23 11.48 -9.16 10.65
N LYS A 24 10.57 -8.30 11.11
CA LYS A 24 10.62 -7.65 12.43
C LYS A 24 9.82 -8.42 13.49
N GLY A 25 9.29 -9.60 13.16
CA GLY A 25 8.47 -10.42 14.04
C GLY A 25 7.05 -9.86 14.26
N GLN A 26 6.59 -8.98 13.37
CA GLN A 26 5.25 -8.39 13.42
C GLN A 26 4.33 -9.06 12.40
N ASP A 27 3.03 -9.02 12.65
CA ASP A 27 2.02 -9.54 11.73
C ASP A 27 1.85 -8.62 10.51
N SER A 28 1.73 -9.23 9.33
CA SER A 28 1.31 -8.62 8.08
C SER A 28 0.05 -7.73 8.20
N VAL A 29 -0.92 -8.10 9.04
CA VAL A 29 -2.16 -7.33 9.30
C VAL A 29 -1.86 -5.91 9.81
N LEU A 30 -0.72 -5.71 10.45
CA LEU A 30 -0.30 -4.38 10.91
C LEU A 30 -0.13 -3.40 9.75
N VAL A 31 0.38 -3.85 8.61
CA VAL A 31 0.58 -2.99 7.43
C VAL A 31 -0.76 -2.49 6.92
N GLU A 32 -1.71 -3.40 6.73
CA GLU A 32 -3.08 -3.06 6.34
C GLU A 32 -3.73 -2.09 7.33
N THR A 33 -3.62 -2.37 8.64
CA THR A 33 -4.22 -1.53 9.69
C THR A 33 -3.65 -0.11 9.67
N VAL A 34 -2.33 0.03 9.58
CA VAL A 34 -1.66 1.34 9.54
C VAL A 34 -1.98 2.07 8.24
N THR A 35 -2.01 1.37 7.11
CA THR A 35 -2.37 1.97 5.82
C THR A 35 -3.81 2.49 5.85
N CYS A 36 -4.76 1.72 6.37
CA CYS A 36 -6.15 2.16 6.55
C CYS A 36 -6.24 3.38 7.49
N TRP A 37 -5.48 3.40 8.59
CA TRP A 37 -5.44 4.56 9.51
C TRP A 37 -4.88 5.82 8.85
N LEU A 38 -3.81 5.69 8.05
CA LEU A 38 -3.15 6.81 7.38
C LEU A 38 -3.95 7.39 6.21
N THR A 39 -4.70 6.53 5.49
CA THR A 39 -5.41 6.91 4.26
C THR A 39 -6.91 7.14 4.47
N GLY A 40 -7.46 6.64 5.57
CA GLY A 40 -8.91 6.61 5.81
C GLY A 40 -9.64 5.52 5.04
N TYR A 41 -8.94 4.65 4.29
CA TYR A 41 -9.56 3.56 3.56
C TYR A 41 -10.05 2.45 4.49
N SER A 42 -11.13 1.79 4.09
CA SER A 42 -11.53 0.51 4.66
C SER A 42 -10.63 -0.62 4.12
N PRO A 43 -10.54 -1.77 4.81
CA PRO A 43 -9.91 -2.98 4.29
C PRO A 43 -10.36 -3.36 2.87
N ALA A 44 -11.66 -3.24 2.60
CA ALA A 44 -12.24 -3.56 1.29
C ALA A 44 -11.82 -2.55 0.22
N ASP A 45 -11.76 -1.26 0.56
CA ASP A 45 -11.25 -0.23 -0.35
C ASP A 45 -9.78 -0.47 -0.66
N LEU A 46 -8.96 -0.73 0.36
CA LEU A 46 -7.54 -1.02 0.18
C LEU A 46 -7.32 -2.24 -0.73
N ALA A 47 -8.06 -3.33 -0.50
CA ALA A 47 -8.01 -4.52 -1.36
C ALA A 47 -8.36 -4.18 -2.82
N ARG A 48 -9.42 -3.41 -3.05
CA ARG A 48 -9.80 -2.93 -4.39
C ARG A 48 -8.72 -2.07 -5.04
N HIS A 49 -8.04 -1.21 -4.27
CA HIS A 49 -6.94 -0.39 -4.77
C HIS A 49 -5.70 -1.23 -5.16
N LEU A 50 -5.40 -2.27 -4.38
CA LEU A 50 -4.32 -3.23 -4.66
C LEU A 50 -4.65 -4.06 -5.92
N GLU A 51 -5.87 -4.59 -6.04
CA GLU A 51 -6.33 -5.31 -7.25
C GLU A 51 -6.32 -4.40 -8.48
N GLY A 52 -6.75 -3.15 -8.33
CA GLY A 52 -6.76 -2.15 -9.40
C GLY A 52 -5.38 -1.64 -9.80
N ARG A 53 -4.29 -2.13 -9.18
CA ARG A 53 -2.88 -1.78 -9.49
C ARG A 53 -2.64 -0.27 -9.59
N ARG A 54 -3.30 0.51 -8.73
CA ARG A 54 -3.18 1.97 -8.68
C ARG A 54 -1.73 2.37 -8.32
N PRO A 55 -1.14 3.40 -8.96
CA PRO A 55 0.16 3.94 -8.56
C PRO A 55 0.06 4.78 -7.27
N PHE A 56 1.20 5.13 -6.67
CA PHE A 56 1.24 6.01 -5.48
C PHE A 56 0.89 7.48 -5.76
N ARG A 57 0.82 7.87 -7.04
CA ARG A 57 0.46 9.21 -7.45
C ARG A 57 -0.98 9.52 -7.05
N ASP A 58 -1.18 10.63 -6.37
CA ASP A 58 -2.51 11.22 -6.19
C ASP A 58 -3.06 11.62 -7.56
N GLU A 59 -4.19 11.03 -7.94
CA GLU A 59 -4.99 11.53 -9.05
C GLU A 59 -5.74 12.77 -8.54
N PRO A 60 -5.66 13.93 -9.21
CA PRO A 60 -6.53 15.06 -8.88
C PRO A 60 -7.97 14.64 -9.21
N GLY A 61 -8.80 14.53 -8.18
CA GLY A 61 -10.25 14.42 -8.31
C GLY A 61 -10.91 15.72 -8.74
#